data_AF-A0A024P7R6-F1
#
_entry.id   AF-A0A024P7R6-F1
#
_cell.length_a   1.000
_cell.length_b   1.000
_cell.length_c   1.000
_cell.angle_alpha   90.00
_cell.angle_beta   90.00
_cell.angle_gamma   90.00
#
_symmetry.space_group_name_H-M   'P 1'
#
loop_
_entity.id
_entity.type
_entity.pdbx_description
1 polymer ?
#
loop_
_entity_poly.entity_id
_entity_poly.type
_entity_poly.pdbx_seq_one_letter_code
_entity_poly.pdbx_strand_id
1 'polypeptide(L)' 'MGLEAFAHATIACAKALRDEDLRREVSDIRVPTLVLHGKHDEIYDVSFFEILNEKTPQNTLISFENSGHGLV' A
#
# COMPACT_ATOMS: atom_id res chain seq x y z
N MET A 1 -30.19 -2.24 10.94
CA MET A 1 -29.39 -1.28 11.74
C MET A 1 -27.94 -1.70 11.93
N GLY A 2 -27.61 -2.84 12.56
CA GLY A 2 -26.20 -3.27 12.73
C GLY A 2 -25.57 -3.88 11.46
N LEU A 3 -26.16 -4.93 10.90
CA LEU A 3 -25.66 -5.64 9.71
C LEU A 3 -25.55 -4.74 8.45
N GLU A 4 -26.50 -3.82 8.27
CA GLU A 4 -26.49 -2.87 7.14
C GLU A 4 -25.34 -1.87 7.24
N ALA A 5 -25.05 -1.35 8.44
CA ALA A 5 -23.93 -0.44 8.65
C ALA A 5 -22.58 -1.11 8.36
N PHE A 6 -22.42 -2.39 8.73
CA PHE A 6 -21.24 -3.18 8.35
C PHE A 6 -21.16 -3.40 6.84
N ALA A 7 -22.27 -3.69 6.15
CA ALA A 7 -22.28 -3.84 4.70
C ALA A 7 -21.91 -2.53 3.98
N HIS A 8 -22.45 -1.39 4.43
CA HIS A 8 -22.11 -0.08 3.90
C HIS A 8 -20.63 0.26 4.09
N ALA A 9 -20.07 -0.03 5.28
CA ALA A 9 -18.64 0.18 5.55
C ALA A 9 -17.76 -0.71 4.65
N THR A 10 -18.08 -1.99 4.49
CA THR A 10 -17.34 -2.90 3.61
C THR A 10 -17.36 -2.41 2.16
N ILE A 11 -18.52 -1.98 1.66
CA ILE A 11 -18.65 -1.44 0.30
C ILE A 11 -17.86 -0.14 0.16
N ALA A 12 -17.89 0.74 1.15
CA ALA A 12 -17.13 1.98 1.14
C ALA A 12 -15.62 1.73 1.13
N CYS A 13 -15.12 0.80 1.95
CA CYS A 13 -13.72 0.40 1.95
C CYS A 13 -13.29 -0.18 0.59
N ALA A 14 -14.11 -1.05 -0.01
CA ALA A 14 -13.80 -1.61 -1.33
C ALA A 14 -13.76 -0.53 -2.42
N LYS A 15 -14.65 0.47 -2.35
CA LYS A 15 -14.61 1.63 -3.25
C LYS A 15 -13.36 2.48 -3.04
N ALA A 16 -13.01 2.78 -1.78
CA ALA A 16 -11.80 3.52 -1.44
C ALA A 16 -10.55 2.83 -1.99
N LEU A 17 -10.40 1.53 -1.73
CA LEU A 17 -9.28 0.73 -2.27
C LEU A 17 -9.17 0.75 -3.80
N ARG A 18 -10.31 0.83 -4.50
CA ARG A 18 -10.36 0.86 -5.97
C ARG A 18 -10.11 2.26 -6.54
N ASP A 19 -10.64 3.30 -5.89
CA ASP A 19 -10.79 4.63 -6.46
C ASP A 19 -9.73 5.63 -5.95
N GLU A 20 -9.10 5.37 -4.79
CA GLU A 20 -8.06 6.25 -4.24
C GLU A 20 -6.73 6.12 -5.00
N ASP A 21 -6.14 7.26 -5.32
CA ASP A 21 -4.84 7.38 -5.96
C ASP A 21 -4.00 8.41 -5.20
N LEU A 22 -2.98 7.94 -4.49
CA LEU A 22 -2.10 8.77 -3.67
C LEU A 22 -0.73 9.00 -4.31
N ARG A 23 -0.57 8.69 -5.61
CA ARG A 23 0.74 8.78 -6.30
C ARG A 23 1.29 10.20 -6.37
N ARG A 24 0.46 11.24 -6.20
CA ARG A 24 0.93 12.64 -6.18
C ARG A 24 1.36 13.04 -4.78
N GLU A 25 0.53 12.69 -3.81
CA GLU A 25 0.62 12.97 -2.37
C GLU A 25 1.73 12.19 -1.68
N VAL A 26 2.16 11.05 -2.23
CA VAL A 26 3.32 10.31 -1.71
C VAL A 26 4.58 11.18 -1.63
N SER A 27 4.69 12.17 -2.53
CA SER A 27 5.77 13.16 -2.55
C SER A 27 5.69 14.15 -1.38
N ASP A 28 4.62 14.18 -0.59
CA ASP A 28 4.46 15.05 0.58
C ASP A 28 4.97 14.40 1.86
N ILE A 29 5.36 13.12 1.81
CA ILE A 29 5.98 12.43 2.95
C ILE A 29 7.37 13.03 3.19
N ARG A 30 7.58 13.58 4.39
CA ARG A 30 8.85 14.22 4.83
C ARG A 30 9.51 13.52 6.01
N VAL A 31 8.95 12.41 6.46
CA VAL A 31 9.46 11.64 7.60
C VAL A 31 10.23 10.42 7.12
N PRO A 32 11.23 9.93 7.89
CA PRO A 32 11.87 8.66 7.62
C PRO A 32 10.80 7.56 7.49
N THR A 33 10.85 6.82 6.38
CA THR A 33 9.81 5.85 6.03
C THR A 33 10.43 4.47 5.81
N LEU A 34 9.84 3.44 6.40
CA LEU A 34 10.21 2.05 6.16
C LEU A 34 9.16 1.41 5.25
N VAL A 35 9.60 0.87 4.12
CA VAL A 35 8.75 0.14 3.16
C VAL A 35 9.08 -1.35 3.28
N LEU A 36 8.07 -2.16 3.57
CA LEU A 36 8.18 -3.61 3.70
C LEU A 36 7.35 -4.30 2.63
N HIS A 37 7.89 -5.30 1.94
CA HIS A 37 7.13 -6.06 0.96
C HIS A 37 7.56 -7.53 0.86
N GLY A 38 6.63 -8.40 0.48
CA GLY A 38 6.92 -9.78 0.10
C GLY A 38 7.25 -9.90 -1.38
N LYS A 39 8.30 -10.63 -1.75
CA LYS A 39 8.66 -10.84 -3.17
C LYS A 39 7.63 -11.66 -3.95
N HIS A 40 6.82 -12.45 -3.26
CA HIS A 40 5.76 -13.28 -3.85
C HIS A 40 4.37 -12.64 -3.69
N ASP A 41 4.29 -11.32 -3.48
CA ASP A 41 3.00 -10.62 -3.43
C ASP A 41 2.41 -10.54 -4.84
N GLU A 42 1.28 -11.21 -5.06
CA GLU A 42 0.56 -11.23 -6.35
C GLU A 42 -0.41 -10.06 -6.52
N ILE A 43 -0.64 -9.27 -5.46
CA ILE A 43 -1.54 -8.11 -5.45
C ILE A 43 -0.73 -6.83 -5.70
N TYR A 44 0.51 -6.78 -5.20
CA TYR A 44 1.37 -5.60 -5.26
C TYR A 44 2.27 -5.59 -6.50
N ASP A 45 2.13 -4.56 -7.34
CA ASP A 45 2.95 -4.38 -8.54
C ASP A 45 4.32 -3.77 -8.18
N VAL A 46 5.41 -4.36 -8.72
CA VAL A 46 6.79 -3.92 -8.49
C VAL A 46 7.03 -2.46 -8.90
N SER A 47 6.29 -1.93 -9.88
CA SER A 47 6.38 -0.53 -10.31
C SER A 47 6.08 0.48 -9.20
N PHE A 48 5.34 0.10 -8.15
CA PHE A 48 5.13 0.97 -6.99
C PHE A 48 6.42 1.22 -6.19
N PHE A 49 7.40 0.31 -6.23
CA PHE A 49 8.71 0.57 -5.60
C PHE A 49 9.47 1.68 -6.30
N GLU A 50 9.42 1.71 -7.62
CA GLU A 50 10.08 2.75 -8.40
C GLU A 50 9.50 4.11 -8.05
N ILE A 51 8.16 4.20 -7.97
CA ILE A 51 7.46 5.42 -7.56
C ILE A 51 7.83 5.82 -6.12
N LEU A 52 7.81 4.90 -5.17
CA LEU A 52 8.14 5.18 -3.77
C LEU A 52 9.60 5.64 -3.60
N ASN A 53 10.53 5.01 -4.31
CA ASN A 53 11.94 5.39 -4.28
C ASN A 53 12.20 6.74 -4.95
N GLU A 54 11.49 7.04 -6.04
CA GLU A 54 11.61 8.33 -6.71
C GLU A 54 11.01 9.47 -5.86
N LYS A 55 9.83 9.25 -5.27
CA LYS A 55 9.07 10.31 -4.60
C LYS A 55 9.37 10.47 -3.11
N THR A 56 9.90 9.42 -2.45
CA THR A 56 10.21 9.42 -1.02
C THR A 56 11.69 9.07 -0.78
N PRO A 57 12.62 10.01 -1.00
CA PRO A 57 14.07 9.72 -0.98
C PRO A 57 14.63 9.37 0.42
N GLN A 58 13.88 9.64 1.49
CA GLN A 58 14.24 9.26 2.87
C GLN A 58 13.61 7.92 3.30
N ASN A 59 13.39 7.02 2.34
CA ASN A 59 12.84 5.70 2.62
C ASN A 59 13.95 4.64 2.72
N THR A 60 13.67 3.59 3.49
CA THR A 60 14.40 2.32 3.47
C THR A 60 13.45 1.24 2.99
N LEU A 61 13.88 0.44 2.01
CA LEU A 61 13.11 -0.67 1.47
C LEU A 61 13.66 -2.02 1.98
N ILE A 62 12.78 -2.88 2.47
CA ILE A 62 13.11 -4.26 2.86
C ILE A 62 12.16 -5.23 2.14
N SER A 63 12.77 -6.12 1.35
CA SER A 63 12.08 -7.21 0.65
C SER A 63 12.19 -8.53 1.45
N PHE A 64 11.05 -9.18 1.67
CA PHE A 64 10.95 -10.49 2.28
C PHE A 64 10.99 -11.53 1.15
N GLU A 65 12.14 -12.19 1.01
CA GLU A 65 12.45 -13.09 -0.11
C GLU A 65 11.52 -14.31 -0.21
N ASN A 66 10.92 -14.74 0.89
CA ASN A 66 10.08 -15.95 0.95
C ASN A 66 8.62 -15.66 1.29
N SER A 67 8.17 -14.40 1.19
CA SER A 67 6.83 -13.99 1.64
C SER A 67 6.00 -13.36 0.53
N GLY A 68 4.67 -13.47 0.65
CA GLY A 68 3.69 -12.75 -0.18
C GLY A 68 3.09 -11.54 0.55
N HIS A 69 1.85 -11.19 0.23
CA HIS A 69 1.15 -10.00 0.78
C HIS A 69 1.13 -9.93 2.32
N GLY A 70 0.99 -11.07 2.99
CA GLY A 70 0.91 -11.14 4.44
C GLY A 70 2.25 -11.05 5.19
N LEU A 71 3.39 -10.95 4.49
CA LEU A 71 4.75 -10.96 5.06
C LEU A 71 5.06 -12.17 5.98
N VAL A 72 4.32 -13.27 5.80
CA VAL A 72 4.50 -14.54 6.50
C VAL A 72 5.40 -15.50 5.75
#